data_AF-A0A8T4YY67-F1
#
_entry.id   AF-A0A8T4YY67-F1
#
_cell.length_a   1.000
_cell.length_b   1.000
_cell.length_c   1.000
_cell.angle_alpha   90.00
_cell.angle_beta   90.00
_cell.angle_gamma   90.00
#
_symmetry.space_group_name_H-M   'P 1'
#
loop_
_entity.id
_entity.type
_entity.pdbx_description
1 polymer ?
#
loop_
_entity_poly.entity_id
_entity_poly.type
_entity_poly.pdbx_seq_one_letter_code
_entity_poly.pdbx_strand_id
1 'polypeptide(L)'
;MEDEGKRIYETSVGKGICATVRMQLIPEGEVSSIEFDFSYRRLIFAILALIASLIIVGLSLSSLMPPFLLATLSFVALSIISLFIILWMKEELNEFLKNINEILLALESEYSRRKLMEDKIRWRSASVDAEKLYRELHEKYIKTWGSAFILEYKIREYMDRLGLTRDEAIMKVSEEEGLL
;
A
#
# COMPACT_ATOMS: atom_id res chain seq x y z
N MET A 1 30.27 7.32 0.75
CA MET A 1 29.37 6.17 0.53
C MET A 1 28.54 6.08 1.79
N GLU A 2 27.49 6.89 1.82
CA GLU A 2 26.68 7.18 3.00
C GLU A 2 25.40 6.34 2.93
N ASP A 3 25.18 5.58 4.00
CA ASP A 3 24.06 4.67 4.25
C ASP A 3 22.82 5.49 4.65
N GLU A 4 22.35 6.36 3.74
CA GLU A 4 21.20 7.23 3.98
C GLU A 4 19.88 6.50 3.70
N GLY A 5 19.16 6.20 4.77
CA GLY A 5 17.70 6.25 4.74
C GLY A 5 16.93 4.93 4.78
N LYS A 6 17.57 3.79 5.06
CA LYS A 6 16.86 2.53 5.24
C LYS A 6 16.06 2.54 6.56
N ARG A 7 14.79 2.93 6.51
CA ARG A 7 13.86 2.81 7.64
C ARG A 7 13.17 1.45 7.61
N ILE A 8 13.47 0.63 8.61
CA ILE A 8 12.90 -0.71 8.78
C ILE A 8 11.79 -0.60 9.83
N TYR A 9 10.57 -0.97 9.44
CA TYR A 9 9.43 -1.06 10.35
C TYR A 9 9.04 -2.53 10.50
N GLU A 10 9.08 -3.05 11.73
CA GLU A 10 8.65 -4.42 12.04
C GLU A 10 7.30 -4.36 12.74
N THR A 11 6.32 -5.09 12.20
CA THR A 11 5.02 -5.27 12.83
C THR A 11 4.61 -6.74 12.79
N SER A 12 3.86 -7.18 13.78
CA SER A 12 3.37 -8.57 13.85
C SER A 12 1.89 -8.64 13.53
N VAL A 13 1.51 -9.55 12.64
CA VAL A 13 0.13 -9.88 12.30
C VAL A 13 -0.32 -11.04 13.20
N GLY A 14 -1.49 -10.92 13.84
CA GLY A 14 -2.05 -11.98 14.69
C GLY A 14 -1.39 -12.12 16.05
N LYS A 15 -1.13 -11.01 16.75
CA LYS A 15 -0.47 -10.97 18.08
C LYS A 15 0.79 -11.86 18.16
N GLY A 16 1.55 -11.93 17.05
CA GLY A 16 2.80 -12.67 16.97
C GLY A 16 2.71 -14.17 16.68
N ILE A 17 1.51 -14.71 16.39
CA ILE A 17 1.29 -16.13 16.07
C ILE A 17 1.24 -16.39 14.55
N CYS A 18 0.77 -15.42 13.75
CA CYS A 18 0.50 -15.61 12.33
C CYS A 18 1.70 -15.28 11.43
N ALA A 19 2.05 -14.01 11.27
CA ALA A 19 3.18 -13.61 10.43
C ALA A 19 3.89 -12.40 11.04
N THR A 20 5.22 -12.41 11.03
CA THR A 20 6.00 -11.20 11.25
C THR A 20 6.19 -10.52 9.91
N VAL A 21 5.79 -9.27 9.79
CA VAL A 21 5.92 -8.47 8.57
C VAL A 21 6.99 -7.42 8.79
N ARG A 22 8.04 -7.49 7.98
CA ARG A 22 9.07 -6.46 7.90
C ARG A 22 8.83 -5.62 6.66
N MET A 23 8.57 -4.35 6.87
CA MET A 23 8.42 -3.36 5.82
C MET A 23 9.73 -2.59 5.69
N GLN A 24 10.31 -2.59 4.49
CA GLN A 24 11.51 -1.83 4.18
C GLN A 24 11.18 -0.81 3.09
N LEU A 25 11.45 0.46 3.37
CA LEU A 25 11.36 1.51 2.36
C LEU A 25 12.75 1.67 1.72
N ILE A 26 12.84 1.37 0.43
CA ILE A 26 14.07 1.52 -0.35
C ILE A 26 13.87 2.71 -1.30
N PRO A 27 14.58 3.83 -1.10
CA PRO A 27 14.53 4.94 -2.04
C PRO A 27 15.31 4.58 -3.32
N GLU A 28 14.60 4.48 -4.46
CA GLU A 28 15.16 4.26 -5.81
C GLU A 28 15.01 5.53 -6.67
N GLY A 29 15.75 6.58 -6.30
CA GLY A 29 15.73 7.85 -7.03
C GLY A 29 14.39 8.58 -6.90
N GLU A 30 13.63 8.70 -7.99
CA GLU A 30 12.30 9.35 -8.00
C GLU A 30 11.16 8.45 -7.50
N VAL A 31 11.42 7.14 -7.36
CA VAL A 31 10.45 6.14 -6.93
C VAL A 31 10.92 5.54 -5.61
N SER A 32 9.99 5.30 -4.68
CA SER A 32 10.29 4.55 -3.47
C SER A 32 9.66 3.16 -3.60
N SER A 33 10.48 2.12 -3.53
CA SER A 33 10.00 0.74 -3.46
C SER A 33 9.74 0.37 -2.00
N ILE A 34 8.59 -0.27 -1.76
CA ILE A 34 8.23 -0.81 -0.45
C ILE A 34 8.36 -2.31 -0.57
N GLU A 35 9.33 -2.87 0.15
CA GLU A 35 9.52 -4.32 0.23
C GLU A 35 8.83 -4.86 1.49
N PHE A 36 7.99 -5.87 1.31
CA PHE A 36 7.33 -6.58 2.39
C PHE A 36 7.95 -7.98 2.52
N ASP A 37 8.61 -8.24 3.65
CA ASP A 37 9.15 -9.55 4.00
C ASP A 37 8.25 -10.21 5.05
N PHE A 38 7.64 -11.34 4.68
CA PHE A 38 6.73 -12.11 5.52
C PHE A 38 7.43 -13.34 6.09
N SER A 39 7.60 -13.36 7.42
CA SER A 39 8.15 -14.51 8.13
C SER A 39 7.05 -15.34 8.79
N TYR A 40 6.84 -16.54 8.27
CA TYR A 40 5.87 -17.53 8.77
C TYR A 40 6.49 -18.55 9.74
N ARG A 41 7.73 -18.32 10.19
CA ARG A 41 8.48 -19.28 11.00
C ARG A 41 7.72 -19.72 12.25
N ARG A 42 7.05 -18.79 12.94
CA ARG A 42 6.26 -19.09 14.16
C ARG A 42 5.01 -19.91 13.85
N LEU A 43 4.30 -19.59 12.77
CA LEU A 43 3.12 -20.33 12.31
C LEU A 43 3.51 -21.77 11.94
N ILE A 44 4.60 -21.95 11.19
CA ILE A 44 5.12 -23.28 10.84
C ILE A 44 5.44 -24.10 12.09
N PHE A 45 6.13 -23.52 13.09
CA PHE A 45 6.38 -24.21 14.35
C PHE A 45 5.10 -24.56 15.12
N ALA A 46 4.11 -23.66 15.14
CA ALA A 46 2.82 -23.92 15.79
C ALA A 46 2.07 -25.08 15.10
N ILE A 47 2.05 -25.13 13.77
CA ILE A 47 1.46 -26.25 13.01
C ILE A 47 2.20 -27.55 13.31
N LEU A 48 3.54 -27.54 13.27
CA LEU A 48 4.34 -28.74 13.55
C LEU A 48 4.10 -29.25 14.98
N ALA A 49 4.05 -28.35 15.96
CA ALA A 49 3.74 -28.71 17.35
C ALA A 49 2.33 -29.29 17.49
N LEU A 50 1.35 -28.76 16.76
CA LEU A 50 -0.03 -29.26 16.75
C LEU A 50 -0.12 -30.65 16.10
N ILE A 51 0.59 -30.89 14.99
CA ILE A 51 0.65 -32.21 14.35
C ILE A 51 1.31 -33.22 15.30
N ALA A 52 2.44 -32.84 15.91
CA ALA A 52 3.14 -33.70 16.85
C ALA A 52 2.27 -34.06 18.05
N SER A 53 1.54 -33.10 18.63
CA SER A 53 0.63 -33.36 19.74
C SER A 53 -0.51 -34.30 19.34
N LEU A 54 -1.05 -34.15 18.13
CA LEU A 54 -2.09 -35.04 17.60
C LEU A 54 -1.59 -36.48 17.47
N ILE A 55 -0.36 -36.68 16.98
CA ILE A 55 0.27 -38.00 16.85
C ILE A 55 0.47 -38.64 18.23
N ILE A 56 0.98 -37.88 19.20
CA ILE A 56 1.22 -38.37 20.57
C ILE A 56 -0.10 -38.80 21.24
N VAL A 57 -1.14 -37.98 21.11
CA VAL A 57 -2.48 -38.29 21.65
C VAL A 57 -3.08 -39.51 20.96
N GLY A 58 -2.96 -39.59 19.64
CA GLY A 58 -3.42 -40.75 18.86
C GLY A 58 -2.74 -42.05 19.29
N LEU A 59 -1.42 -42.04 19.48
CA LEU A 59 -0.65 -43.19 19.98
C LEU A 59 -1.02 -43.55 21.42
N SER A 60 -1.31 -42.56 22.27
CA SER A 60 -1.67 -42.80 23.67
C SER A 60 -3.05 -43.44 23.81
N LEU A 61 -4.00 -43.08 22.93
CA LEU A 61 -5.37 -43.62 22.93
C LEU A 61 -5.53 -44.91 22.12
N SER A 62 -4.52 -45.34 21.36
CA SER A 62 -4.62 -46.53 20.50
C SER A 62 -4.83 -47.83 21.29
N SER A 63 -4.51 -47.85 22.59
CA SER A 63 -4.77 -48.98 23.49
C SER A 63 -6.22 -49.05 23.99
N LEU A 64 -6.97 -47.94 23.92
CA LEU A 64 -8.30 -47.81 24.50
C LEU A 64 -9.43 -47.97 23.46
N MET A 65 -9.14 -47.73 22.18
CA MET A 65 -10.16 -47.73 21.13
C MET A 65 -9.69 -48.43 19.84
N PRO A 66 -10.62 -49.01 19.06
CA PRO A 66 -10.30 -49.53 17.74
C PRO A 66 -9.75 -48.44 16.81
N PRO A 67 -8.82 -48.78 15.89
CA PRO A 67 -8.12 -47.80 15.06
C PRO A 67 -9.06 -47.01 14.12
N PHE A 68 -10.17 -47.61 13.68
CA PHE A 68 -11.13 -46.94 12.80
C PHE A 68 -11.87 -45.79 13.51
N LEU A 69 -12.22 -45.95 14.80
CA LEU A 69 -12.87 -44.91 15.60
C LEU A 69 -11.92 -43.74 15.92
N LEU A 70 -10.66 -44.08 16.20
CA LEU A 70 -9.62 -43.07 16.45
C LEU A 70 -9.38 -42.21 15.19
N ALA A 71 -9.33 -42.85 14.02
CA ALA A 71 -9.11 -42.18 12.74
C ALA A 71 -10.26 -41.22 12.38
N THR A 72 -11.52 -41.63 12.58
CA THR A 72 -12.68 -40.77 12.30
C THR A 72 -12.73 -39.57 13.23
N LEU A 73 -12.49 -39.75 14.53
CA LEU A 73 -12.44 -38.64 15.49
C LEU A 73 -11.29 -37.67 15.19
N SER A 74 -10.11 -38.19 14.83
CA SER A 74 -8.97 -37.36 14.46
C SER A 74 -9.23 -36.55 13.20
N PHE A 75 -9.89 -37.14 12.20
CA PHE A 75 -10.26 -36.44 10.97
C PHE A 75 -11.28 -35.33 11.23
N VAL A 76 -12.30 -35.59 12.05
CA VAL A 76 -13.29 -34.58 12.46
C VAL A 76 -12.62 -33.46 13.25
N ALA A 77 -11.75 -33.79 14.22
CA ALA A 77 -11.02 -32.80 15.00
C ALA A 77 -10.13 -31.91 14.12
N LEU A 78 -9.38 -32.50 13.18
CA LEU A 78 -8.58 -31.75 12.22
C LEU A 78 -9.42 -30.85 11.32
N SER A 79 -10.60 -31.31 10.91
CA SER A 79 -11.52 -30.53 10.09
C SER A 79 -12.05 -29.31 10.85
N ILE A 80 -12.41 -29.47 12.12
CA ILE A 80 -12.86 -28.38 13.00
C ILE A 80 -11.73 -27.38 13.25
N ILE A 81 -10.53 -27.87 13.57
CA ILE A 81 -9.35 -27.03 13.80
C ILE A 81 -8.99 -26.25 12.53
N SER A 82 -9.01 -26.91 11.36
CA SER A 82 -8.75 -26.27 10.07
C SER A 82 -9.76 -25.15 9.78
N LEU A 83 -11.06 -25.42 9.97
CA LEU A 83 -12.10 -24.42 9.80
C LEU A 83 -11.90 -23.22 10.75
N PHE A 84 -11.56 -23.49 12.01
CA PHE A 84 -11.29 -22.44 12.99
C PHE A 84 -10.10 -21.56 12.58
N ILE A 85 -9.00 -22.17 12.13
CA ILE A 85 -7.81 -21.45 11.64
C ILE A 85 -8.17 -20.57 10.44
N ILE A 86 -8.93 -21.10 9.47
CA ILE A 86 -9.34 -20.33 8.27
C ILE A 86 -10.16 -19.11 8.66
N LEU A 87 -11.15 -19.28 9.55
CA LEU A 87 -12.00 -18.18 10.00
C LEU A 87 -11.21 -17.13 10.77
N TRP A 88 -10.31 -17.55 11.65
CA TRP A 88 -9.46 -16.65 12.41
C TRP A 88 -8.50 -15.87 11.50
N MET A 89 -7.85 -16.56 10.54
CA MET A 89 -6.95 -15.93 9.59
C MET A 89 -7.65 -14.91 8.70
N LYS A 90 -8.91 -15.15 8.31
CA LYS A 90 -9.67 -14.22 7.48
C LYS A 90 -9.84 -12.87 8.17
N GLU A 91 -10.18 -12.88 9.45
CA GLU A 91 -10.40 -11.65 10.21
C GLU A 91 -9.09 -10.87 10.36
N GLU A 92 -8.03 -11.57 10.79
CA GLU A 92 -6.72 -10.95 11.01
C GLU A 92 -6.10 -10.42 9.70
N LEU A 93 -6.28 -11.14 8.59
CA LEU A 93 -5.85 -10.70 7.27
C LEU A 93 -6.59 -9.43 6.84
N ASN A 94 -7.88 -9.35 7.11
CA ASN A 94 -8.70 -8.19 6.73
C ASN A 94 -8.29 -6.95 7.54
N GLU A 95 -8.03 -7.10 8.84
CA GLU A 95 -7.50 -6.03 9.69
C GLU A 95 -6.11 -5.58 9.23
N PHE A 96 -5.22 -6.52 8.90
CA PHE A 96 -3.90 -6.20 8.38
C PHE A 96 -3.95 -5.44 7.04
N LEU A 97 -4.76 -5.91 6.09
CA LEU A 97 -4.93 -5.25 4.79
C LEU A 97 -5.51 -3.85 4.94
N LYS A 98 -6.44 -3.65 5.88
CA LYS A 98 -6.98 -2.33 6.20
C LYS A 98 -5.89 -1.39 6.72
N ASN A 99 -5.06 -1.85 7.66
CA ASN A 99 -3.96 -1.05 8.21
C ASN A 99 -2.92 -0.70 7.14
N ILE A 100 -2.56 -1.63 6.25
CA ILE A 100 -1.67 -1.34 5.13
C ILE A 100 -2.28 -0.27 4.22
N ASN A 101 -3.55 -0.41 3.86
CA ASN A 101 -4.22 0.56 3.00
C ASN A 101 -4.22 1.97 3.61
N GLU A 102 -4.46 2.08 4.92
CA GLU A 102 -4.37 3.37 5.62
C GLU A 102 -2.96 3.97 5.59
N ILE A 103 -1.92 3.15 5.79
CA ILE A 103 -0.51 3.58 5.72
C ILE A 103 -0.16 4.02 4.30
N LEU A 104 -0.56 3.26 3.28
CA LEU A 104 -0.29 3.59 1.87
C LEU A 104 -0.97 4.89 1.47
N LEU A 105 -2.23 5.11 1.86
CA LEU A 105 -2.94 6.37 1.60
C LEU A 105 -2.26 7.56 2.29
N ALA A 106 -1.78 7.38 3.53
CA ALA A 106 -1.04 8.42 4.22
C ALA A 106 0.27 8.75 3.49
N LEU A 107 0.99 7.73 3.04
CA LEU A 107 2.25 7.89 2.32
C LEU A 107 2.04 8.57 0.94
N GLU A 108 1.02 8.16 0.20
CA GLU A 108 0.64 8.75 -1.09
C GLU A 108 0.27 10.24 -0.93
N SER A 109 -0.48 10.56 0.14
CA SER A 109 -0.83 11.94 0.48
C SER A 109 0.40 12.77 0.82
N GLU A 110 1.32 12.24 1.64
CA GLU A 110 2.57 12.94 1.96
C GLU A 110 3.47 13.14 0.74
N TYR A 111 3.61 12.11 -0.10
CA TYR A 111 4.38 12.18 -1.34
C TYR A 111 3.79 13.23 -2.28
N SER A 112 2.46 13.19 -2.51
CA SER A 112 1.75 14.17 -3.33
C SER A 112 1.96 15.59 -2.82
N ARG A 113 1.93 15.79 -1.50
CA ARG A 113 2.19 17.09 -0.88
C ARG A 113 3.63 17.56 -1.09
N ARG A 114 4.61 16.67 -0.92
CA ARG A 114 6.03 17.00 -1.14
C ARG A 114 6.29 17.35 -2.59
N LYS A 115 5.82 16.52 -3.52
CA LYS A 115 5.94 16.75 -4.97
C LYS A 115 5.32 18.09 -5.36
N LEU A 116 4.12 18.40 -4.86
CA LEU A 116 3.48 19.69 -5.10
C LEU A 116 4.32 20.87 -4.59
N MET A 117 4.98 20.72 -3.43
CA MET A 117 5.85 21.76 -2.88
C MET A 117 7.11 21.95 -3.71
N GLU A 118 7.73 20.86 -4.17
CA GLU A 118 8.89 20.87 -5.07
C GLU A 118 8.54 21.51 -6.42
N ASP A 119 7.40 21.13 -7.00
CA ASP A 119 6.86 21.72 -8.22
C ASP A 119 6.63 23.23 -8.05
N LYS A 120 6.04 23.67 -6.93
CA LYS A 120 5.88 25.10 -6.60
C LYS A 120 7.21 25.84 -6.54
N ILE A 121 8.24 25.24 -5.92
CA ILE A 121 9.58 25.83 -5.87
C ILE A 121 10.18 25.90 -7.28
N ARG A 122 10.02 24.85 -8.09
CA ARG A 122 10.46 24.81 -9.49
C ARG A 122 9.78 25.90 -10.32
N TRP A 123 8.46 26.03 -10.24
CA TRP A 123 7.72 27.06 -10.99
C TRP A 123 8.06 28.48 -10.54
N ARG A 124 8.31 28.71 -9.24
CA ARG A 124 8.74 30.03 -8.76
C ARG A 124 10.16 30.41 -9.16
N SER A 125 11.03 29.42 -9.34
CA SER A 125 12.41 29.64 -9.80
C SER A 125 12.51 29.73 -11.32
N ALA A 126 11.60 29.07 -12.04
CA ALA A 126 11.42 29.23 -13.47
C ALA A 126 10.88 30.65 -13.74
N SER A 127 11.71 31.53 -14.30
CA SER A 127 11.32 32.89 -14.70
C SER A 127 10.40 32.92 -15.94
N VAL A 128 9.54 31.91 -16.08
CA VAL A 128 8.68 31.71 -17.25
C VAL A 128 7.45 32.59 -17.10
N ASP A 129 7.14 33.32 -18.17
CA ASP A 129 5.97 34.20 -18.22
C ASP A 129 4.69 33.35 -18.32
N ALA A 130 4.00 33.20 -17.18
CA ALA A 130 2.75 32.45 -17.09
C ALA A 130 1.67 32.98 -18.05
N GLU A 131 1.66 34.28 -18.36
CA GLU A 131 0.67 34.86 -19.27
C GLU A 131 0.95 34.49 -20.73
N LYS A 132 2.22 34.29 -21.09
CA LYS A 132 2.59 33.74 -22.39
C LYS A 132 2.12 32.29 -22.51
N LEU A 133 2.38 31.46 -21.50
CA LEU A 133 1.92 30.07 -21.47
C LEU A 133 0.40 29.95 -21.53
N TYR A 134 -0.32 30.82 -20.82
CA TYR A 134 -1.77 30.87 -20.86
C TYR A 134 -2.30 31.13 -22.28
N ARG A 135 -1.69 32.06 -23.03
CA ARG A 135 -2.08 32.33 -24.43
C ARG A 135 -1.88 31.13 -25.34
N GLU A 136 -0.74 30.46 -25.22
CA GLU A 136 -0.44 29.25 -26.01
C GLU A 136 -1.40 28.10 -25.67
N LEU A 137 -1.70 27.88 -24.38
CA LEU A 137 -2.72 26.93 -23.93
C LEU A 137 -4.11 27.31 -24.45
N HIS A 138 -4.50 28.56 -24.36
CA HIS A 138 -5.81 29.04 -24.79
C HIS A 138 -6.03 28.79 -26.29
N GLU A 139 -5.05 29.10 -27.13
CA GLU A 139 -5.09 28.80 -28.56
C GLU A 139 -5.17 27.28 -28.83
N LYS A 140 -4.35 26.48 -28.13
CA LYS A 140 -4.34 25.02 -28.27
C LYS A 140 -5.70 24.41 -27.90
N TYR A 141 -6.30 24.85 -26.79
CA TYR A 141 -7.59 24.35 -26.33
C TYR A 141 -8.75 24.78 -27.22
N ILE A 142 -8.77 26.03 -27.71
CA ILE A 142 -9.77 26.45 -28.71
C ILE A 142 -9.63 25.64 -29.99
N LYS A 143 -8.40 25.41 -30.47
CA LYS A 143 -8.16 24.62 -31.68
C LYS A 143 -8.60 23.17 -31.54
N THR A 144 -8.39 22.58 -30.36
CA THR A 144 -8.65 21.15 -30.12
C THR A 144 -10.11 20.89 -29.76
N TRP A 145 -10.69 21.73 -28.92
CA TRP A 145 -12.01 21.52 -28.30
C TRP A 145 -13.07 22.53 -28.74
N GLY A 146 -12.71 23.50 -29.58
CA GLY A 146 -13.60 24.60 -29.99
C GLY A 146 -13.91 25.62 -28.89
N SER A 147 -13.32 25.45 -27.69
CA SER A 147 -13.59 26.29 -26.52
C SER A 147 -12.45 26.23 -25.50
N ALA A 148 -12.20 27.35 -24.83
CA ALA A 148 -11.29 27.44 -23.68
C ALA A 148 -11.94 27.02 -22.35
N PHE A 149 -13.24 26.66 -22.34
CA PHE A 149 -13.95 26.31 -21.11
C PHE A 149 -13.28 25.18 -20.33
N ILE A 150 -12.75 24.17 -21.02
CA ILE A 150 -12.06 23.04 -20.39
C ILE A 150 -10.76 23.50 -19.72
N LEU A 151 -10.02 24.41 -20.35
CA LEU A 151 -8.81 25.00 -19.78
C LEU A 151 -9.13 25.79 -18.51
N GLU A 152 -10.14 26.67 -18.58
CA GLU A 152 -10.58 27.48 -17.43
C GLU A 152 -11.08 26.61 -16.27
N TYR A 153 -11.80 25.54 -16.58
CA TYR A 153 -12.23 24.56 -15.58
C TYR A 153 -11.03 23.90 -14.90
N LYS A 154 -10.03 23.46 -15.68
CA LYS A 154 -8.84 22.78 -15.17
C LYS A 154 -7.97 23.70 -14.30
N ILE A 155 -7.78 24.95 -14.73
CA ILE A 155 -7.07 25.98 -13.94
C ILE A 155 -7.79 26.21 -12.61
N ARG A 156 -9.11 26.40 -12.64
CA ARG A 156 -9.92 26.60 -11.42
C ARG A 156 -9.87 25.39 -10.49
N GLU A 157 -9.98 24.19 -11.05
CA GLU A 157 -9.89 22.95 -10.27
C GLU A 157 -8.56 22.85 -9.52
N TYR A 158 -7.45 23.21 -10.17
CA TYR A 158 -6.14 23.21 -9.51
C TYR A 158 -5.99 24.32 -8.47
N MET A 159 -6.58 25.49 -8.69
CA MET A 159 -6.64 26.53 -7.65
C MET A 159 -7.41 26.04 -6.42
N ASP A 160 -8.58 25.44 -6.62
CA ASP A 160 -9.47 25.05 -5.53
C ASP A 160 -9.00 23.78 -4.80
N ARG A 161 -8.56 22.75 -5.53
CA ARG A 161 -8.20 21.44 -4.96
C ARG A 161 -6.76 21.36 -4.44
N LEU A 162 -5.83 22.03 -5.11
CA LEU A 162 -4.40 21.97 -4.78
C LEU A 162 -3.91 23.25 -4.12
N GLY A 163 -4.75 24.28 -3.99
CA GLY A 163 -4.36 25.57 -3.41
C GLY A 163 -3.23 26.23 -4.22
N LEU A 164 -3.29 26.11 -5.54
CA LEU A 164 -2.36 26.79 -6.45
C LEU A 164 -2.80 28.23 -6.68
N THR A 165 -1.84 29.13 -6.91
CA THR A 165 -2.16 30.44 -7.52
C THR A 165 -2.55 30.25 -8.99
N ARG A 166 -3.15 31.27 -9.61
CA ARG A 166 -3.51 31.21 -11.04
C ARG A 166 -2.28 30.89 -11.90
N ASP A 167 -1.16 31.55 -11.63
CA ASP A 167 0.08 31.36 -12.40
C ASP A 167 0.67 29.96 -12.16
N GLU A 168 0.69 29.46 -10.91
CA GLU A 168 1.11 28.10 -10.59
C GLU A 168 0.20 27.06 -11.28
N ALA A 169 -1.11 27.30 -11.34
CA ALA A 169 -2.06 26.43 -12.05
C ALA A 169 -1.83 26.43 -13.57
N ILE A 170 -1.52 27.58 -14.16
CA ILE A 170 -1.16 27.68 -15.59
C ILE A 170 0.13 26.92 -15.89
N MET A 171 1.15 27.07 -15.03
CA MET A 171 2.42 26.32 -15.16
C MET A 171 2.16 24.81 -15.10
N LYS A 172 1.36 24.35 -14.14
CA LYS A 172 0.98 22.93 -14.02
C LYS A 172 0.28 22.40 -15.27
N VAL A 173 -0.71 23.13 -15.79
CA VAL A 173 -1.41 22.70 -17.02
C VAL A 173 -0.46 22.70 -18.22
N SER A 174 0.45 23.67 -18.29
CA SER A 174 1.45 23.75 -19.37
C SER A 174 2.41 22.55 -19.35
N GLU A 175 2.83 22.12 -18.16
CA GLU A 175 3.68 20.94 -17.96
C GLU A 175 2.96 19.65 -18.37
N GLU A 176 1.69 19.49 -17.97
CA GLU A 176 0.87 18.34 -18.39
C GLU A 176 0.60 18.30 -19.90
N GLU A 177 0.54 19.47 -20.55
CA GLU A 177 0.32 19.62 -21.98
C GLU A 177 1.63 19.61 -22.80
N GLY A 178 2.78 19.44 -22.14
CA GLY A 178 4.11 19.33 -22.75
C GLY A 178 4.68 20.64 -23.32
N LEU A 179 4.28 21.79 -22.76
CA LEU A 179 4.73 23.13 -23.16
C LEU A 179 5.90 23.66 -22.31
N LEU A 180 6.31 22.91 -21.28
CA LEU A 180 7.43 23.18 -20.37
C LEU A 180 8.49 22.09 -20.44
#